data_AF-A0A2H6BA22-F1
#
_entry.id   AF-A0A2H6BA22-F1
#
_cell.length_a   1.000
_cell.length_b   1.000
_cell.length_c   1.000
_cell.angle_alpha   90.00
_cell.angle_beta   90.00
_cell.angle_gamma   90.00
#
_symmetry.space_group_name_H-M   'P 1'
#
loop_
_entity.id
_entity.type
_entity.pdbx_description
1 polymer ?
#
loop_
_entity_poly.entity_id
_entity_poly.type
_entity_poly.pdbx_seq_one_letter_code
_entity_poly.pdbx_strand_id
1 'polypeptide(L)'
;MARQLNVRSDEAYEIARNVADITGKPVAEVVLDALRAHGAKFRDASQVTATQKANIDALRAAARRAKANMKPGVSVEDVMNDMYDEQGLPR
;
A
#
# COMPACT_ATOMS: atom_id res chain seq x y z
N MET A 1 5.06 -3.24 -27.49
CA MET A 1 6.01 -4.37 -27.35
C MET A 1 5.48 -5.32 -26.29
N ALA A 2 5.43 -6.62 -26.56
CA ALA A 2 5.10 -7.61 -25.54
C ALA A 2 6.25 -7.68 -24.51
N ARG A 3 5.91 -7.80 -23.22
CA ARG A 3 6.90 -7.97 -22.14
C ARG A 3 7.10 -9.46 -21.87
N GLN A 4 8.34 -9.89 -21.71
CA GLN A 4 8.69 -11.29 -21.41
C GLN A 4 8.94 -11.45 -19.91
N LEU A 5 8.31 -12.47 -19.31
CA LEU A 5 8.58 -12.92 -17.95
C LEU A 5 9.54 -14.11 -18.02
N ASN A 6 10.76 -13.95 -17.49
CA ASN A 6 11.75 -15.02 -17.43
C ASN A 6 11.77 -15.63 -16.02
N VAL A 7 11.42 -16.91 -15.91
CA VAL A 7 11.47 -17.68 -14.67
C VAL A 7 12.43 -18.84 -14.87
N ARG A 8 13.48 -18.94 -14.01
CA ARG A 8 14.43 -20.05 -14.03
C ARG A 8 14.12 -21.00 -12.88
N SER A 9 13.26 -21.97 -13.14
CA SER A 9 12.87 -23.02 -12.19
C SER A 9 12.36 -24.22 -12.97
N ASP A 10 13.05 -25.35 -12.84
CA ASP A 10 12.67 -26.60 -13.50
C ASP A 10 11.34 -27.12 -12.93
N GLU A 11 11.14 -27.00 -11.62
CA GLU A 11 9.89 -27.37 -10.95
C GLU A 11 8.69 -26.58 -11.48
N ALA A 12 8.83 -25.25 -11.63
CA ALA A 12 7.76 -24.42 -12.18
C ALA A 12 7.42 -24.80 -13.63
N TYR A 13 8.44 -25.15 -14.43
CA TYR A 13 8.26 -25.62 -15.80
C TYR A 13 7.50 -26.95 -15.83
N GLU A 14 7.91 -27.94 -15.05
CA GLU A 14 7.27 -29.25 -14.98
C GLU A 14 5.80 -29.16 -14.56
N ILE A 15 5.50 -28.37 -13.53
CA ILE A 15 4.13 -28.14 -13.08
C ILE A 15 3.29 -27.50 -14.19
N ALA A 16 3.79 -26.44 -14.81
CA ALA A 16 3.05 -25.73 -15.87
C ALA A 16 2.86 -26.62 -17.11
N ARG A 17 3.84 -27.48 -17.43
CA ARG A 17 3.79 -28.42 -18.54
C ARG A 17 2.75 -29.51 -18.30
N ASN A 18 2.75 -30.13 -17.12
CA ASN A 18 1.76 -31.14 -16.77
C ASN A 18 0.33 -30.61 -16.83
N VAL A 19 0.09 -29.38 -16.33
CA VAL A 19 -1.23 -28.75 -16.39
C VAL A 19 -1.61 -28.41 -17.83
N ALA A 20 -0.67 -27.94 -18.66
CA ALA A 20 -0.90 -27.70 -20.08
C ALA A 20 -1.31 -28.99 -20.82
N ASP A 21 -0.64 -30.10 -20.55
CA ASP A 21 -0.93 -31.39 -21.18
C ASP A 21 -2.31 -31.93 -20.76
N ILE A 22 -2.73 -31.73 -19.50
CA ILE A 22 -4.06 -32.11 -19.01
C ILE A 22 -5.17 -31.22 -19.61
N THR A 23 -4.91 -29.92 -19.74
CA THR A 23 -5.95 -28.93 -20.13
C THR A 23 -5.99 -28.66 -21.63
N GLY A 24 -5.01 -29.15 -22.40
CA GLY A 24 -4.84 -28.84 -23.82
C GLY A 24 -4.47 -27.38 -24.10
N LYS A 25 -4.11 -26.61 -23.07
CA LYS A 25 -3.78 -25.18 -23.20
C LYS A 25 -2.28 -24.97 -23.41
N PRO A 26 -1.84 -23.89 -24.07
CA PRO A 26 -0.44 -23.50 -24.07
C PRO A 26 0.07 -23.22 -22.66
N VAL A 27 1.32 -23.60 -22.37
CA VAL A 27 1.99 -23.36 -21.06
C VAL A 27 1.90 -21.89 -20.64
N ALA A 28 2.07 -20.96 -21.58
CA ALA A 28 1.96 -19.53 -21.30
C ALA A 28 0.56 -19.10 -20.82
N GLU A 29 -0.49 -19.71 -21.35
CA GLU A 29 -1.87 -19.46 -20.92
C GLU A 29 -2.13 -20.04 -19.53
N VAL A 30 -1.65 -21.25 -19.26
CA VAL A 30 -1.72 -21.88 -17.93
C VAL A 30 -1.04 -21.00 -16.87
N VAL A 31 0.16 -20.51 -17.15
CA VAL A 31 0.90 -19.62 -16.24
C VAL A 31 0.13 -18.30 -16.04
N LEU A 32 -0.42 -17.73 -17.10
CA LEU A 32 -1.21 -16.50 -16.99
C LEU A 32 -2.47 -16.68 -16.16
N ASP A 33 -3.20 -17.78 -16.36
CA ASP A 33 -4.41 -18.11 -15.60
C ASP A 33 -4.09 -18.32 -14.12
N ALA A 34 -3.01 -19.06 -13.82
CA ALA A 34 -2.53 -19.26 -12.45
C ALA A 34 -2.14 -17.94 -11.77
N LEU A 35 -1.40 -17.07 -12.47
CA LEU A 35 -1.00 -15.76 -11.95
C LEU A 35 -2.22 -14.83 -11.74
N ARG A 36 -3.24 -14.90 -12.61
CA ARG A 36 -4.49 -14.15 -12.42
C ARG A 36 -5.26 -14.62 -11.21
N ALA A 37 -5.43 -15.93 -11.05
CA ALA A 37 -6.13 -16.53 -9.92
C ALA A 37 -5.38 -16.24 -8.60
N HIS A 38 -4.05 -16.34 -8.60
CA HIS A 38 -3.24 -16.00 -7.43
C HIS A 38 -3.27 -14.50 -7.13
N GLY A 39 -3.14 -13.66 -8.16
CA GLY A 39 -3.18 -12.21 -8.05
C GLY A 39 -4.53 -11.67 -7.56
N ALA A 40 -5.64 -12.34 -7.88
CA ALA A 40 -6.97 -11.97 -7.38
C ALA A 40 -7.03 -11.94 -5.85
N LYS A 41 -6.32 -12.86 -5.17
CA LYS A 41 -6.23 -12.91 -3.70
C LYS A 41 -5.60 -11.65 -3.09
N PHE A 42 -4.70 -11.00 -3.83
CA PHE A 42 -4.03 -9.77 -3.40
C PHE A 42 -4.71 -8.51 -3.90
N ARG A 43 -5.58 -8.61 -4.90
CA ARG A 43 -6.36 -7.49 -5.41
C ARG A 43 -7.29 -6.93 -4.32
N ASP A 44 -7.88 -7.81 -3.51
CA ASP A 44 -8.71 -7.44 -2.37
C ASP A 44 -7.90 -6.82 -1.22
N ALA A 45 -6.63 -7.22 -1.03
CA ALA A 45 -5.75 -6.61 -0.04
C ALA A 45 -5.33 -5.16 -0.40
N SER A 46 -5.36 -4.81 -1.70
CA SER A 46 -5.08 -3.45 -2.19
C SER A 46 -6.30 -2.52 -2.20
N GLN A 47 -7.51 -3.07 -2.08
CA GLN A 47 -8.74 -2.30 -2.04
C GLN A 47 -9.11 -2.03 -0.59
N VAL A 48 -8.81 -0.82 -0.13
CA VAL A 48 -9.39 -0.26 1.09
C VAL A 48 -10.90 -0.52 1.03
N THR A 49 -11.43 -1.34 1.94
CA THR A 49 -12.86 -1.68 1.92
C THR A 49 -13.69 -0.40 2.00
N ALA A 50 -14.93 -0.42 1.50
CA ALA A 50 -15.81 0.76 1.55
C ALA A 50 -15.90 1.35 2.97
N THR A 51 -15.92 0.49 4.00
CA THR A 51 -15.89 0.86 5.41
C THR A 51 -14.56 1.49 5.82
N GLN A 52 -13.42 0.93 5.43
CA GLN A 52 -12.11 1.52 5.73
C GLN A 52 -11.93 2.88 5.03
N LYS A 53 -12.44 3.03 3.80
CA LYS A 53 -12.41 4.29 3.05
C LYS A 53 -13.26 5.35 3.74
N ALA A 54 -14.48 4.98 4.16
CA ALA A 54 -15.34 5.86 4.95
C ALA A 54 -14.69 6.31 6.26
N ASN A 55 -13.98 5.40 6.96
CA ASN A 55 -13.25 5.72 8.18
C ASN A 55 -12.07 6.69 7.92
N ILE A 56 -11.30 6.46 6.86
CA ILE A 56 -10.19 7.36 6.46
C ILE A 56 -10.74 8.75 6.10
N ASP A 57 -11.84 8.81 5.35
CA ASP A 57 -12.46 10.07 4.95
C ASP A 57 -13.05 10.82 6.16
N ALA A 58 -13.63 10.10 7.12
CA ALA A 58 -14.10 10.67 8.39
C ALA A 58 -12.94 11.26 9.21
N LEU A 59 -11.81 10.55 9.33
CA LEU A 59 -10.60 11.03 10.01
C LEU A 59 -10.04 12.29 9.34
N ARG A 60 -9.95 12.30 8.01
CA ARG A 60 -9.50 13.49 7.26
C ARG A 60 -10.44 14.67 7.45
N ALA A 61 -11.75 14.44 7.48
CA ALA A 61 -12.73 15.50 7.75
C ALA A 61 -12.63 16.05 9.18
N ALA A 62 -12.36 15.21 10.17
CA ALA A 62 -12.08 15.64 11.54
C ALA A 62 -10.79 16.49 11.61
N ALA A 63 -9.71 16.04 10.97
CA ALA A 63 -8.44 16.77 10.93
C ALA A 63 -8.57 18.15 10.27
N ARG A 64 -9.33 18.26 9.16
CA ARG A 64 -9.62 19.56 8.53
C ARG A 64 -10.40 20.50 9.44
N ARG A 65 -11.40 19.98 10.16
CA ARG A 65 -12.17 20.77 11.14
C ARG A 65 -11.31 21.22 12.31
N ALA A 66 -10.43 20.34 12.82
CA ALA A 66 -9.48 20.70 13.86
C ALA A 66 -8.54 21.82 13.41
N LYS A 67 -7.97 21.70 12.20
CA LYS A 67 -7.10 22.73 11.62
C LYS A 67 -7.82 24.08 11.45
N ALA A 68 -9.06 24.08 10.98
CA ALA A 68 -9.82 25.32 10.75
C ALA A 68 -10.20 26.05 12.05
N ASN A 69 -10.34 25.32 13.16
CA ASN A 69 -10.69 25.89 14.47
C ASN A 69 -9.49 25.99 15.41
N MET A 70 -8.29 25.63 14.94
CA MET A 70 -7.08 25.78 15.71
C MET A 70 -6.81 27.27 15.87
N LYS A 71 -6.88 27.76 17.10
CA LYS A 71 -6.38 29.11 17.41
C LYS A 71 -4.89 29.15 17.03
N PRO A 72 -4.36 30.29 16.56
CA PRO A 72 -2.92 30.49 16.48
C PRO A 72 -2.35 30.22 17.87
N GLY A 73 -1.75 29.05 18.05
CA GLY A 73 -1.06 28.68 19.27
C GLY A 73 0.33 29.26 19.22
N VAL A 74 0.86 29.58 20.39
CA VAL A 74 2.28 29.81 20.61
C VAL A 74 3.00 28.56 20.08
N SER A 75 3.88 28.71 19.10
CA SER A 75 4.61 27.55 18.57
C SER A 75 5.49 26.95 19.67
N VAL A 76 5.88 25.68 19.50
CA VAL A 76 6.85 25.07 20.44
C VAL A 76 8.11 25.94 20.51
N GLU A 77 8.55 26.49 19.39
CA GLU A 77 9.67 27.43 19.32
C GLU A 77 9.44 28.67 20.20
N ASP A 78 8.25 29.28 20.10
CA ASP A 78 7.90 30.47 20.87
C ASP A 78 7.86 30.19 22.39
N VAL A 79 7.37 29.01 22.80
CA VAL A 79 7.39 28.59 24.21
C VAL A 79 8.82 28.32 24.69
N MET A 80 9.65 27.69 23.86
CA MET A 80 11.04 27.38 24.21
C MET A 80 11.88 28.65 24.34
N ASN A 81 11.67 29.65 23.48
CA ASN A 81 12.38 30.93 23.53
C ASN A 81 12.01 31.79 24.76
N ASP A 82 10.77 31.64 25.25
CA ASP A 82 10.28 32.33 26.45
C ASP A 82 10.82 31.67 27.73
N MET A 83 10.86 30.33 27.76
CA MET A 83 11.24 29.57 28.94
C MET A 83 12.76 29.35 29.08
N TYR A 84 13.49 29.33 27.96
CA TYR A 84 14.92 29.00 27.93
C TYR A 84 15.74 30.10 27.24
N ASP A 85 16.98 30.27 27.67
CA ASP A 85 17.94 31.15 27.04
C ASP A 85 18.58 30.52 25.78
N GLU A 86 19.47 31.26 25.12
CA GLU A 86 20.15 30.83 23.89
C GLU A 86 21.05 29.59 24.09
N GLN A 87 21.33 29.21 25.35
CA GLN A 87 22.12 28.04 25.72
C GLN A 87 21.22 26.84 26.09
N GLY A 88 19.89 27.02 26.04
CA GLY A 88 18.90 26.02 26.39
C GLY A 88 18.72 25.83 27.90
N LEU A 89 19.16 26.79 28.73
CA LEU A 89 18.96 26.79 30.18
C LEU A 89 17.69 27.56 30.54
N PRO A 90 16.94 27.17 31.57
CA PRO A 90 15.80 27.95 32.03
C PRO A 90 16.22 29.38 32.37
N ARG A 91 15.46 30.36 31.89
CA ARG A 91 15.62 31.76 32.29
C ARG A 91 15.29 31.98 33.77
#